data_AF-A0A813UN54-F1
#
_entry.id   AF-A0A813UN54-F1
#
_cell.length_a   1.000
_cell.length_b   1.000
_cell.length_c   1.000
_cell.angle_alpha   90.00
_cell.angle_beta   90.00
_cell.angle_gamma   90.00
#
_symmetry.space_group_name_H-M   'P 1'
#
loop_
_entity.id
_entity.type
_entity.pdbx_description
1 polymer ?
#
loop_
_entity_poly.entity_id
_entity_poly.type
_entity_poly.pdbx_seq_one_letter_code
_entity_poly.pdbx_strand_id
1 'polypeptide(L)'
;MNEEEYVYDINILQILTQEHIDEELNVLESIYVDDLIINYDNPVSLNITIYSNEDDNHLDCDKRLLCITFTVELPSTYPDLNSPKINLCSPRRLTKEQIDQLNSSIYYDYHVECKK
;
A
#
# COMPACT_ATOMS: atom_id res chain seq x y z
N MET A 1 11.42 -8.78 -39.80
CA MET A 1 11.39 -8.07 -38.51
C MET A 1 10.17 -8.64 -37.81
N ASN A 2 10.41 -9.55 -36.87
CA ASN A 2 9.43 -10.53 -36.43
C ASN A 2 8.63 -9.96 -35.25
N GLU A 3 7.32 -9.77 -35.44
CA GLU A 3 6.40 -9.32 -34.40
C GLU A 3 6.22 -10.35 -33.27
N GLU A 4 6.56 -11.62 -33.52
CA GLU A 4 6.43 -12.71 -32.54
C GLU A 4 7.49 -12.66 -31.43
N GLU A 5 8.68 -12.09 -31.67
CA GLU A 5 9.78 -12.07 -30.70
C GLU A 5 9.49 -11.08 -29.55
N TYR A 6 8.83 -9.95 -29.84
CA TYR A 6 8.46 -8.94 -28.83
C TYR A 6 7.32 -9.36 -27.89
N VAL A 7 6.43 -10.26 -28.34
CA VAL A 7 5.27 -10.68 -27.53
C VAL A 7 5.71 -11.59 -26.37
N TYR A 8 6.76 -12.38 -26.56
CA TYR A 8 7.30 -13.22 -25.48
C TYR A 8 8.01 -12.39 -24.40
N ASP A 9 8.77 -11.37 -24.79
CA ASP A 9 9.47 -10.50 -23.83
C ASP A 9 8.49 -9.73 -22.93
N ILE A 10 7.38 -9.24 -23.47
CA ILE A 10 6.36 -8.53 -22.68
C ILE A 10 5.70 -9.46 -21.66
N ASN A 11 5.38 -10.70 -22.05
CA ASN A 11 4.76 -11.67 -21.14
C ASN A 11 5.71 -12.09 -19.99
N ILE A 12 7.00 -12.26 -20.28
CA ILE A 12 8.00 -12.58 -19.24
C ILE A 12 8.14 -11.42 -18.25
N LEU A 13 8.22 -10.18 -18.74
CA LEU A 13 8.30 -9.00 -17.87
C LEU A 13 7.07 -8.86 -16.98
N GLN A 14 5.87 -9.10 -17.51
CA GLN A 14 4.62 -9.07 -16.74
C GLN A 14 4.53 -10.17 -15.67
N ILE A 15 5.10 -11.34 -15.92
CA ILE A 15 5.13 -12.43 -14.94
C ILE A 15 6.10 -12.07 -13.80
N LEU A 16 7.29 -11.55 -14.12
CA LEU A 16 8.29 -11.15 -13.13
C LEU A 16 7.79 -10.00 -12.24
N THR A 17 7.03 -9.05 -12.80
CA THR A 17 6.44 -7.98 -12.00
C THR A 17 5.33 -8.49 -11.08
N GLN A 18 4.53 -9.45 -11.54
CA GLN A 18 3.52 -10.08 -10.68
C GLN A 18 4.17 -10.90 -9.54
N GLU A 19 5.23 -11.66 -9.82
CA GLU A 19 5.98 -12.40 -8.80
C GLU A 19 6.55 -11.45 -7.73
N HIS A 20 7.08 -10.29 -8.13
CA HIS A 20 7.56 -9.28 -7.19
C HIS A 20 6.45 -8.69 -6.31
N ILE A 21 5.27 -8.43 -6.88
CA ILE A 21 4.11 -7.95 -6.10
C ILE A 21 3.69 -9.03 -5.10
N ASP A 22 3.60 -10.28 -5.53
CA ASP A 22 3.19 -11.38 -4.65
C ASP A 22 4.20 -11.58 -3.51
N GLU A 23 5.51 -11.47 -3.79
CA GLU A 23 6.56 -11.48 -2.76
C GLU A 23 6.40 -10.34 -1.74
N GLU A 24 6.15 -9.11 -2.21
CA GLU A 24 5.94 -7.96 -1.33
C GLU A 24 4.69 -8.14 -0.45
N LEU A 25 3.58 -8.62 -1.02
CA LEU A 25 2.35 -8.89 -0.28
C LEU A 25 2.57 -9.96 0.80
N ASN A 26 3.27 -11.05 0.48
CA ASN A 26 3.62 -12.09 1.46
C ASN A 26 4.47 -11.53 2.62
N VAL A 27 5.42 -10.64 2.31
CA VAL A 27 6.22 -9.96 3.33
C VAL A 27 5.34 -9.08 4.20
N LEU A 28 4.43 -8.30 3.62
CA LEU A 28 3.50 -7.46 4.37
C LEU A 28 2.58 -8.28 5.29
N GLU A 29 2.06 -9.42 4.85
CA GLU A 29 1.30 -10.35 5.69
C GLU A 29 2.11 -10.85 6.89
N SER A 30 3.41 -11.08 6.71
CA SER A 30 4.29 -11.50 7.80
C SER A 30 4.58 -10.38 8.82
N ILE A 31 4.54 -9.12 8.39
CA ILE A 31 4.80 -7.96 9.25
C ILE A 31 3.52 -7.54 10.00
N TYR A 32 2.39 -7.52 9.31
CA TYR A 32 1.11 -6.97 9.80
C TYR A 32 0.05 -8.05 10.00
N VAL A 33 0.43 -9.14 10.68
CA VAL A 33 -0.39 -10.38 10.81
C VAL A 33 -1.85 -10.12 11.21
N ASP A 34 -2.08 -9.21 12.17
CA ASP A 34 -3.44 -8.93 12.69
C ASP A 34 -4.05 -7.63 12.10
N ASP A 35 -3.25 -6.81 11.44
CA ASP A 35 -3.61 -5.43 11.06
C ASP A 35 -3.71 -5.21 9.55
N LEU A 36 -3.38 -6.23 8.75
CA LEU A 36 -3.47 -6.25 7.31
C LEU A 36 -4.56 -7.20 6.83
N ILE A 37 -5.37 -6.71 5.89
CA ILE A 37 -6.33 -7.52 5.14
C ILE A 37 -6.01 -7.32 3.66
N ILE A 38 -5.67 -8.40 2.95
CA ILE A 38 -5.48 -8.39 1.50
C ILE A 38 -6.68 -9.04 0.82
N ASN A 39 -7.16 -8.40 -0.24
CA ASN A 39 -8.08 -8.98 -1.21
C ASN A 39 -7.36 -9.14 -2.56
N TYR A 40 -7.16 -10.39 -2.96
CA TYR A 40 -6.53 -10.79 -4.21
C TYR A 40 -7.49 -10.80 -5.42
N ASP A 41 -8.66 -10.16 -5.32
CA ASP A 41 -9.52 -9.85 -6.46
C ASP A 41 -8.80 -8.94 -7.48
N ASN A 42 -9.38 -8.72 -8.66
CA ASN A 42 -8.84 -7.81 -9.67
C ASN A 42 -9.66 -6.50 -9.71
N PRO A 43 -9.10 -5.34 -9.31
CA PRO A 43 -7.72 -5.12 -8.86
C PRO A 43 -7.44 -5.58 -7.43
N VAL A 44 -6.18 -5.94 -7.15
CA VAL A 44 -5.73 -6.33 -5.80
C VAL A 44 -5.86 -5.13 -4.89
N SER A 45 -6.40 -5.34 -3.69
CA SER A 45 -6.56 -4.27 -2.70
C SER A 45 -6.15 -4.74 -1.31
N LEU A 46 -5.69 -3.81 -0.49
CA LEU A 46 -5.27 -4.10 0.87
C LEU A 46 -5.69 -2.99 1.82
N ASN A 47 -5.97 -3.37 3.06
CA ASN A 47 -6.27 -2.48 4.16
C ASN A 47 -5.29 -2.73 5.29
N ILE A 48 -4.49 -1.72 5.64
CA ILE A 48 -3.52 -1.78 6.75
C ILE A 48 -3.93 -0.77 7.81
N THR A 49 -4.10 -1.20 9.06
CA THR A 49 -4.33 -0.28 10.17
C THR A 49 -3.04 0.01 10.92
N ILE A 50 -2.69 1.28 11.04
CA ILE A 50 -1.49 1.75 11.75
C ILE A 50 -1.92 2.45 13.03
N TYR A 51 -1.21 2.14 14.12
CA TYR A 51 -1.44 2.74 15.44
C TYR A 51 -0.24 3.57 15.86
N SER A 52 -0.49 4.65 16.59
CA SER A 52 0.57 5.41 17.25
C SER A 52 1.14 4.64 18.43
N ASN A 53 2.47 4.52 18.52
CA ASN A 53 3.15 4.06 19.72
C ASN A 53 3.18 5.16 20.79
N GLU A 54 2.04 5.46 21.41
CA GLU A 54 2.01 6.36 22.57
C GLU A 54 1.84 5.56 23.88
N ASP A 55 2.98 5.44 24.57
CA ASP A 55 3.24 5.13 25.98
C ASP A 55 3.18 3.66 26.48
N ASP A 56 4.30 3.21 27.06
CA ASP A 56 4.62 1.91 27.69
C ASP A 56 3.68 1.48 28.85
N ASN A 57 2.60 2.21 29.12
CA ASN A 57 1.68 1.93 30.21
C ASN A 57 0.51 1.08 29.70
N HIS A 58 0.76 -0.22 29.59
CA HIS A 58 -0.11 -1.34 29.20
C HIS A 58 -1.38 -1.54 30.07
N LEU A 59 -2.14 -0.50 30.40
CA LEU A 59 -3.38 -0.65 31.17
C LEU A 59 -4.66 -0.16 30.47
N ASP A 60 -4.56 0.56 29.36
CA ASP A 60 -5.74 1.15 28.70
C ASP A 60 -5.59 1.20 27.16
N CYS A 61 -5.06 0.11 26.58
CA CYS A 61 -4.72 -0.02 25.15
C CYS A 61 -5.87 0.41 24.21
N ASP A 62 -7.13 0.16 24.58
CA ASP A 62 -8.27 0.46 23.69
C ASP A 62 -8.69 1.93 23.63
N LYS A 63 -8.32 2.76 24.63
CA LYS A 63 -8.97 4.06 24.81
C LYS A 63 -8.16 5.26 24.33
N ARG A 64 -6.86 5.10 24.08
CA ARG A 64 -5.99 6.24 23.80
C ARG A 64 -5.24 6.22 22.48
N LEU A 65 -5.18 5.10 21.78
CA LEU A 65 -4.40 4.98 20.55
C LEU A 65 -4.97 5.85 19.43
N LEU A 66 -4.11 6.68 18.83
CA LEU A 66 -4.37 7.22 17.51
C LEU A 66 -4.21 6.09 16.52
N CYS A 67 -5.14 5.98 15.57
CA CYS A 67 -5.01 5.02 14.50
C CYS A 67 -5.61 5.52 13.20
N ILE A 68 -5.17 4.92 12.11
CA ILE A 68 -5.62 5.23 10.76
C ILE A 68 -5.51 3.98 9.91
N THR A 69 -6.50 3.76 9.03
CA THR A 69 -6.48 2.64 8.10
C THR A 69 -6.12 3.15 6.72
N PHE A 70 -5.10 2.56 6.10
CA PHE A 70 -4.71 2.79 4.73
C PHE A 70 -5.43 1.77 3.86
N THR A 71 -6.27 2.25 2.95
CA THR A 71 -6.85 1.43 1.88
C THR A 71 -6.03 1.68 0.62
N VAL A 72 -5.41 0.63 0.11
CA VAL A 72 -4.54 0.68 -1.07
C VAL A 72 -5.13 -0.24 -2.15
N GLU A 73 -5.27 0.28 -3.36
CA GLU A 73 -5.70 -0.47 -4.54
C GLU A 73 -4.57 -0.47 -5.57
N LEU A 74 -4.12 -1.66 -5.96
CA LEU A 74 -3.05 -1.87 -6.93
C LEU A 74 -3.67 -1.98 -8.32
N PRO A 75 -3.49 -0.99 -9.21
CA PRO A 75 -3.97 -1.13 -10.58
C PRO A 75 -3.26 -2.31 -11.26
N SER A 76 -3.89 -2.92 -12.26
CA SER A 76 -3.30 -4.04 -13.02
C SER A 76 -2.01 -3.70 -13.78
N THR A 77 -1.64 -2.42 -13.80
CA THR A 77 -0.42 -1.90 -14.41
C THR A 77 0.59 -1.42 -13.36
N TYR A 78 0.34 -1.68 -12.08
CA TYR A 78 1.32 -1.51 -11.01
C TYR A 78 2.36 -2.63 -11.13
N PRO A 79 3.65 -2.37 -10.82
CA PRO A 79 4.23 -1.09 -10.43
C PRO A 79 4.62 -0.17 -11.61
N ASP A 80 4.49 -0.62 -12.85
CA ASP A 80 5.15 0.01 -13.99
C ASP A 80 4.56 1.36 -14.44
N LEU A 81 3.25 1.39 -14.70
CA LEU A 81 2.63 2.51 -15.42
C LEU A 81 1.78 3.42 -14.53
N ASN A 82 1.17 2.84 -13.49
CA ASN A 82 0.27 3.57 -12.59
C ASN A 82 0.63 3.27 -11.14
N SER A 83 0.66 4.32 -10.34
CA SER A 83 0.82 4.27 -8.90
C SER A 83 -0.40 3.64 -8.22
N PRO A 84 -0.22 3.06 -7.02
CA PRO A 84 -1.33 2.52 -6.26
C PRO A 84 -2.22 3.66 -5.78
N LYS A 85 -3.52 3.40 -5.72
CA LYS A 85 -4.49 4.38 -5.20
C LYS A 85 -4.60 4.21 -3.70
N ILE A 86 -4.19 5.23 -2.95
CA ILE A 86 -4.16 5.19 -1.48
C ILE A 86 -5.21 6.14 -0.91
N ASN A 87 -6.01 5.63 0.02
CA ASN A 87 -6.98 6.40 0.78
C ASN A 87 -6.77 6.20 2.27
N LEU A 88 -6.91 7.28 3.03
CA LEU A 88 -6.90 7.28 4.48
C LEU A 88 -8.33 7.16 5.00
N CYS A 89 -8.62 6.07 5.71
CA CYS A 89 -9.93 5.74 6.24
C CYS A 89 -9.91 5.61 7.76
N SER A 90 -11.09 5.75 8.36
CA SER A 90 -11.35 5.53 9.79
C SER A 90 -10.34 6.20 10.75
N PRO A 91 -9.96 7.48 10.54
CA PRO A 91 -8.99 8.14 11.42
C PRO A 91 -9.56 8.28 12.83
N ARG A 92 -8.84 7.76 13.82
CA ARG A 92 -9.20 7.86 15.23
C ARG A 92 -8.28 8.87 15.92
N ARG A 93 -8.89 9.91 16.50
CA ARG A 93 -8.21 10.99 17.26
C ARG A 93 -7.19 11.82 16.45
N LEU A 94 -7.23 11.74 15.13
CA LEU A 94 -6.48 12.63 14.24
C LEU A 94 -7.33 13.84 13.86
N THR A 95 -6.73 15.02 13.81
CA THR A 95 -7.38 16.22 13.28
C THR A 95 -7.37 16.22 11.76
N LYS A 96 -8.27 16.99 11.15
CA LYS A 96 -8.30 17.17 9.69
C LYS A 96 -6.95 17.66 9.14
N GLU A 97 -6.30 18.61 9.81
CA GLU A 97 -4.99 19.13 9.41
C GLU A 97 -3.91 18.03 9.40
N GLN A 98 -3.90 17.15 10.41
CA GLN A 98 -2.96 16.02 10.45
C GLN A 98 -3.23 15.01 9.32
N ILE A 99 -4.51 14.75 9.02
CA ILE A 99 -4.89 13.88 7.91
C ILE A 99 -4.47 14.50 6.56
N ASP A 100 -4.67 15.81 6.39
CA ASP A 100 -4.28 16.54 5.17
C ASP A 100 -2.75 16.57 4.99
N GLN A 101 -2.00 16.71 6.09
CA GLN A 101 -0.53 16.59 6.10
C GLN A 101 -0.07 15.18 5.72
N LEU A 102 -0.66 14.14 6.32
CA LEU A 102 -0.35 12.74 5.99
C LEU A 102 -0.64 12.44 4.52
N ASN A 103 -1.81 12.83 4.03
CA ASN A 103 -2.15 12.71 2.60
C ASN A 103 -1.09 13.40 1.74
N SER A 104 -0.74 14.64 2.07
CA SER A 104 0.28 15.39 1.32
C SER A 104 1.61 14.63 1.30
N SER A 105 2.11 14.17 2.45
CA SER A 105 3.36 13.41 2.54
C SER A 105 3.36 12.16 1.68
N ILE A 106 2.28 11.38 1.72
CA ILE A 106 2.08 10.19 0.88
C ILE A 106 2.20 10.57 -0.60
N TYR A 107 1.43 11.57 -1.06
CA TYR A 107 1.47 12.00 -2.47
C TYR A 107 2.80 12.64 -2.90
N TYR A 108 3.51 13.33 -1.99
CA TYR A 108 4.79 13.98 -2.29
C TYR A 108 5.93 12.98 -2.49
N ASP A 109 5.97 11.89 -1.72
CA ASP A 109 7.00 10.85 -1.87
C ASP A 109 6.89 10.15 -3.24
N TYR A 110 5.66 9.89 -3.71
CA TYR A 110 5.41 9.26 -5.02
C TYR A 110 5.87 10.09 -6.24
N HIS A 111 6.01 11.41 -6.12
CA HIS A 111 6.37 12.27 -7.26
C HIS A 111 7.87 12.55 -7.39
N VAL A 112 8.69 12.16 -6.41
CA VAL A 112 10.15 12.32 -6.48
C VAL A 112 10.81 11.11 -7.15
N GLU A 113 10.26 9.91 -6.98
CA GLU A 113 10.87 8.68 -7.50
C GLU A 113 10.61 8.41 -9.00
N CYS A 114 9.55 8.94 -9.60
CA CYS A 114 9.27 8.79 -11.04
C CYS A 114 10.08 9.75 -11.95
N LYS A 115 11.02 10.52 -11.41
CA LYS A 115 11.97 11.32 -12.21
C LYS A 115 13.37 10.70 -12.19
N LYS A 116 13.56 9.62 -12.94
CA LYS A 116 14.88 9.20 -13.41
C LYS A 116 14.88 9.04 -14.92
#